data_AF-A0A1V5ZGX6-F1
#
_entry.id   AF-A0A1V5ZGX6-F1
#
_cell.length_a   1.000
_cell.length_b   1.000
_cell.length_c   1.000
_cell.angle_alpha   90.00
_cell.angle_beta   90.00
_cell.angle_gamma   90.00
#
_symmetry.space_group_name_H-M   'P 1'
#
loop_
_entity.id
_entity.type
_entity.pdbx_description
1 polymer ?
#
loop_
_entity_poly.entity_id
_entity_poly.type
_entity_poly.pdbx_seq_one_letter_code
_entity_poly.pdbx_strand_id
1 'polypeptide(L)'
;MLHGGWCPKGRKAEDGRIPACYTLRETDTETYPQRTERNVVDSDVTLVFTRGAPAGGSLLILELARRYGKPWYAIDLARGTWEEHITGIVARLQGKATDGEGTSCGRPPEACVLNVAGSRERENSGIEATVMALMCAGIDRLKH
;
A
#
# COMPACT_ATOMS: atom_id res chain seq x y z
N MET A 1 3.78 1.17 16.73
CA MET A 1 3.37 0.36 15.57
C MET A 1 4.53 -0.51 15.16
N LEU A 2 4.30 -1.81 14.96
CA LEU A 2 5.30 -2.67 14.34
C LEU A 2 5.29 -2.37 12.83
N HIS A 3 6.46 -2.10 12.26
CA HIS A 3 6.62 -1.94 10.82
C HIS A 3 7.65 -2.93 10.29
N GLY A 4 7.49 -3.32 9.04
CA GLY A 4 8.26 -4.37 8.39
C GLY A 4 8.25 -4.19 6.88
N GLY A 5 8.88 -5.13 6.18
CA GLY A 5 8.76 -5.23 4.73
C GLY A 5 10.03 -5.76 4.07
N TRP A 6 9.89 -6.06 2.79
CA TRP A 6 10.96 -6.46 1.91
C TRP A 6 11.52 -5.27 1.14
N CYS A 7 12.84 -5.21 1.06
CA CYS A 7 13.58 -4.27 0.23
C CYS A 7 14.53 -5.00 -0.73
N PRO A 8 15.03 -4.33 -1.79
CA PRO A 8 16.06 -4.92 -2.64
C PRO A 8 17.33 -5.23 -1.85
N LYS A 9 18.12 -6.19 -2.33
CA LYS A 9 19.49 -6.43 -1.85
C LYS A 9 20.28 -5.12 -1.82
N GLY A 10 21.10 -4.95 -0.80
CA GLY A 10 21.84 -3.72 -0.51
C GLY A 10 20.98 -2.57 0.02
N ARG A 11 19.69 -2.81 0.30
CA ARG A 11 18.69 -1.81 0.71
C ARG A 11 18.58 -0.67 -0.30
N LYS A 12 18.58 -0.99 -1.59
CA LYS A 12 18.57 -0.01 -2.68
C LYS A 12 17.23 0.72 -2.78
N ALA A 13 17.28 2.04 -2.93
CA ALA A 13 16.19 2.94 -3.28
C ALA A 13 16.68 3.92 -4.37
N GLU A 14 15.78 4.75 -4.91
CA GLU A 14 16.09 5.68 -6.01
C GLU A 14 16.94 6.88 -5.56
N ASP A 15 16.80 7.27 -4.30
CA ASP A 15 17.51 8.34 -3.61
C ASP A 15 18.75 7.86 -2.83
N GLY A 16 19.03 6.55 -2.90
CA GLY A 16 20.20 5.95 -2.29
C GLY A 16 19.88 4.71 -1.46
N ARG A 17 20.60 4.51 -0.36
CA ARG A 17 20.40 3.36 0.52
C ARG A 17 19.31 3.66 1.54
N ILE A 18 18.34 2.76 1.68
CA ILE A 18 17.27 2.89 2.66
C ILE A 18 17.87 2.90 4.08
N PRO A 19 17.58 3.93 4.91
CA PRO A 19 18.12 4.08 6.26
C PRO A 19 17.87 2.85 7.15
N ALA A 20 18.79 2.61 8.09
CA ALA A 20 18.74 1.45 9.00
C ALA A 20 17.61 1.52 10.04
N CYS A 21 17.01 2.70 10.26
CA CYS A 21 15.86 2.85 11.16
C CYS A 21 14.62 2.09 10.69
N TYR A 22 14.55 1.72 9.40
CA TYR A 22 13.46 0.90 8.86
C TYR A 22 13.79 -0.60 9.01
N THR A 23 13.00 -1.31 9.81
CA THR A 23 13.06 -2.77 10.01
C THR A 23 12.66 -3.50 8.72
N LEU A 24 13.59 -3.65 7.78
CA LEU A 24 13.35 -4.27 6.47
C LEU A 24 14.23 -5.50 6.28
N ARG A 25 13.67 -6.51 5.63
CA ARG A 25 14.37 -7.72 5.18
C ARG A 25 14.82 -7.54 3.73
N GLU A 26 16.08 -7.81 3.45
CA GLU A 26 16.60 -7.77 2.08
C GLU A 26 16.12 -9.00 1.29
N THR A 27 15.81 -8.80 0.03
CA THR A 27 15.63 -9.87 -0.95
C THR A 27 16.97 -10.33 -1.50
N ASP A 28 16.96 -11.44 -2.25
CA ASP A 28 18.18 -12.02 -2.82
C ASP A 28 18.74 -11.21 -4.01
N THR A 29 17.92 -10.32 -4.60
CA THR A 29 18.28 -9.51 -5.77
C THR A 29 18.13 -8.01 -5.51
N GLU A 30 18.87 -7.20 -6.27
CA GLU A 30 18.70 -5.73 -6.23
C GLU A 30 17.47 -5.23 -7.01
N THR A 31 16.68 -6.14 -7.59
CA THR A 31 15.58 -5.75 -8.49
C THR A 31 14.29 -5.46 -7.73
N TYR A 32 13.55 -4.45 -8.17
CA TYR A 32 12.29 -4.05 -7.54
C TYR A 32 11.15 -5.08 -7.64
N PRO A 33 10.97 -5.87 -8.71
CA PRO A 33 9.83 -6.80 -8.79
C PRO A 33 9.80 -7.82 -7.66
N GLN A 34 10.95 -8.37 -7.27
CA GLN A 34 11.02 -9.41 -6.23
C GLN A 34 10.55 -8.89 -4.86
N ARG A 35 11.03 -7.71 -4.43
CA ARG A 35 10.57 -7.12 -3.17
C ARG A 35 9.08 -6.75 -3.23
N THR A 36 8.60 -6.28 -4.38
CA THR A 36 7.20 -5.91 -4.57
C THR A 36 6.29 -7.14 -4.40
N GLU A 37 6.63 -8.23 -5.07
CA GLU A 37 5.90 -9.50 -4.96
C GLU A 37 5.92 -10.04 -3.53
N ARG A 38 7.07 -10.08 -2.87
CA ARG A 38 7.14 -10.57 -1.48
C ARG A 38 6.35 -9.70 -0.51
N ASN A 39 6.31 -8.37 -0.69
CA ASN A 39 5.47 -7.49 0.13
C ASN A 39 3.98 -7.76 -0.05
N VAL A 40 3.53 -8.07 -1.27
CA VAL A 40 2.14 -8.45 -1.53
C VAL A 40 1.83 -9.81 -0.87
N VAL A 41 2.68 -10.82 -1.10
CA VAL A 41 2.46 -12.20 -0.63
C VAL A 41 2.52 -12.32 0.89
N ASP A 42 3.47 -11.65 1.55
CA ASP A 42 3.66 -11.72 3.00
C ASP A 42 2.71 -10.80 3.79
N SER A 43 1.89 -10.00 3.10
CA SER A 43 0.84 -9.18 3.70
C SER A 43 -0.54 -9.84 3.61
N ASP A 44 -1.46 -9.43 4.47
CA ASP A 44 -2.85 -9.90 4.46
C ASP A 44 -3.72 -9.07 3.51
N VAL A 45 -3.37 -7.79 3.35
CA VAL A 45 -4.09 -6.85 2.48
C VAL A 45 -3.14 -5.76 1.97
N THR A 46 -3.37 -5.31 0.73
CA THR A 46 -2.59 -4.23 0.11
C THR A 46 -3.44 -3.00 -0.18
N LEU A 47 -3.04 -1.82 0.33
CA LEU A 47 -3.53 -0.52 -0.12
C LEU A 47 -2.59 0.04 -1.19
N VAL A 48 -3.16 0.51 -2.30
CA VAL A 48 -2.41 1.12 -3.40
C VAL A 48 -2.89 2.54 -3.62
N PHE A 49 -2.06 3.52 -3.31
CA PHE A 49 -2.35 4.94 -3.49
C PHE A 49 -1.81 5.46 -4.83
N THR A 50 -2.66 6.09 -5.62
CA THR A 50 -2.30 6.68 -6.92
C THR A 50 -2.88 8.09 -7.05
N ARG A 51 -2.47 8.83 -8.07
CA ARG A 51 -3.22 9.98 -8.60
C ARG A 51 -3.56 9.68 -10.05
N GLY A 52 -4.84 9.54 -10.34
CA GLY A 52 -5.33 8.94 -11.57
C GLY A 52 -5.19 7.41 -11.58
N ALA A 53 -5.38 6.83 -12.77
CA ALA A 53 -5.39 5.39 -12.97
C ALA A 53 -4.03 4.74 -12.58
N PRO A 54 -4.03 3.57 -11.93
CA PRO A 54 -2.80 2.84 -11.62
C PRO A 54 -2.02 2.49 -12.90
N ALA A 55 -0.72 2.80 -12.87
CA ALA A 55 0.21 2.48 -13.95
C ALA A 55 1.55 1.98 -13.37
N GLY A 56 2.40 1.40 -14.23
CA GLY A 56 3.75 0.97 -13.87
C GLY A 56 3.78 0.08 -12.61
N GLY A 57 4.54 0.49 -11.59
CA GLY A 57 4.69 -0.26 -10.34
C GLY A 57 3.38 -0.48 -9.58
N SER A 58 2.49 0.53 -9.55
CA SER A 58 1.18 0.43 -8.90
C SER A 58 0.28 -0.59 -9.58
N LEU A 59 0.31 -0.65 -10.92
CA LEU A 59 -0.44 -1.66 -11.68
C LEU A 59 0.11 -3.07 -11.41
N LEU A 60 1.44 -3.24 -11.41
CA LEU A 60 2.08 -4.52 -11.08
C LEU A 60 1.65 -5.03 -9.70
N ILE A 61 1.57 -4.15 -8.70
CA ILE A 61 1.10 -4.52 -7.35
C ILE A 61 -0.33 -5.08 -7.38
N LEU A 62 -1.24 -4.42 -8.09
CA LEU A 62 -2.63 -4.86 -8.22
C LEU A 62 -2.74 -6.18 -8.97
N GLU A 63 -1.95 -6.37 -10.03
CA GLU A 63 -1.88 -7.64 -10.76
C GLU A 63 -1.36 -8.79 -9.89
N LEU A 64 -0.34 -8.55 -9.07
CA LEU A 64 0.18 -9.53 -8.12
C LEU A 64 -0.85 -9.85 -7.05
N ALA A 65 -1.51 -8.84 -6.47
CA ALA A 65 -2.55 -9.07 -5.48
C ALA A 65 -3.69 -9.94 -6.03
N ARG A 66 -4.16 -9.64 -7.26
CA ARG A 66 -5.14 -10.48 -7.97
C ARG A 66 -4.62 -11.89 -8.21
N ARG A 67 -3.40 -12.04 -8.72
CA ARG A 67 -2.78 -13.34 -9.03
C ARG A 67 -2.70 -14.23 -7.79
N TYR A 68 -2.35 -13.66 -6.63
CA TYR A 68 -2.20 -14.40 -5.38
C TYR A 68 -3.48 -14.44 -4.53
N GLY A 69 -4.61 -13.93 -5.03
CA GLY A 69 -5.88 -13.90 -4.30
C GLY A 69 -5.83 -13.08 -3.01
N LYS A 70 -4.93 -12.09 -2.94
CA LYS A 70 -4.77 -11.22 -1.78
C LYS A 70 -5.78 -10.07 -1.84
N PRO A 71 -6.50 -9.76 -0.75
CA PRO A 71 -7.32 -8.56 -0.67
C PRO A 71 -6.53 -7.29 -1.02
N TRP A 72 -7.16 -6.39 -1.78
CA TRP A 72 -6.54 -5.13 -2.16
C TRP A 72 -7.57 -4.00 -2.27
N TYR A 73 -7.08 -2.77 -2.11
CA TYR A 73 -7.86 -1.56 -2.31
C TYR A 73 -7.00 -0.50 -3.00
N ALA A 74 -7.46 -0.01 -4.15
CA ALA A 74 -6.84 1.06 -4.91
C ALA A 74 -7.53 2.39 -4.58
N ILE A 75 -6.74 3.38 -4.16
CA ILE A 75 -7.17 4.71 -3.76
C ILE A 75 -6.60 5.72 -4.76
N ASP A 76 -7.48 6.30 -5.58
CA ASP A 76 -7.12 7.43 -6.45
C ASP A 76 -7.29 8.74 -5.68
N LEU A 77 -6.17 9.33 -5.24
CA LEU A 77 -6.12 10.59 -4.50
C LEU A 77 -6.53 11.81 -5.36
N ALA A 78 -6.71 11.66 -6.67
CA ALA A 78 -7.28 12.71 -7.51
C ALA A 78 -8.82 12.68 -7.52
N ARG A 79 -9.44 11.67 -6.89
CA ARG A 79 -10.90 11.47 -6.90
C ARG A 79 -11.43 11.32 -5.48
N GLY A 80 -12.22 12.30 -5.07
CA GLY A 80 -12.85 12.33 -3.77
C GLY A 80 -12.16 13.29 -2.82
N THR A 81 -12.71 13.37 -1.62
CA THR A 81 -12.28 14.25 -0.55
C THR A 81 -11.47 13.49 0.48
N TRP A 82 -10.76 14.25 1.32
CA TRP A 82 -10.06 13.73 2.49
C TRP A 82 -10.91 12.79 3.35
N GLU A 83 -12.14 13.21 3.64
CA GLU A 83 -13.07 12.47 4.50
C GLU A 83 -13.55 11.18 3.84
N GLU A 84 -13.83 11.21 2.54
CA GLU A 84 -14.21 10.03 1.77
C GLU A 84 -13.07 9.00 1.72
N HIS A 85 -11.82 9.45 1.55
CA HIS A 85 -10.66 8.55 1.58
C HIS A 85 -10.48 7.88 2.94
N ILE A 86 -10.54 8.64 4.03
CA ILE A 86 -10.39 8.07 5.37
C ILE A 86 -11.53 7.09 5.66
N THR A 87 -12.78 7.49 5.38
CA THR A 87 -13.95 6.66 5.61
C THR A 87 -13.87 5.37 4.79
N GLY A 88 -13.47 5.46 3.52
CA GLY A 88 -13.27 4.31 2.64
C GLY A 88 -12.19 3.36 3.16
N ILE A 89 -11.02 3.88 3.54
CA ILE A 89 -9.91 3.09 4.10
C ILE A 89 -10.35 2.37 5.38
N VAL A 90 -10.98 3.09 6.33
CA VAL A 90 -11.45 2.52 7.59
C VAL A 90 -12.50 1.44 7.35
N ALA A 91 -13.51 1.71 6.50
CA ALA A 91 -14.56 0.75 6.18
C ALA A 91 -13.99 -0.52 5.51
N ARG A 92 -12.98 -0.37 4.65
CA ARG A 92 -12.28 -1.49 4.01
C ARG A 92 -11.51 -2.33 5.02
N LEU A 93 -10.73 -1.69 5.89
CA LEU A 93 -9.92 -2.38 6.91
C LEU A 93 -10.79 -3.07 7.96
N GLN A 94 -11.98 -2.54 8.27
CA GLN A 94 -12.96 -3.23 9.12
C GLN A 94 -13.75 -4.32 8.39
N GLY A 95 -13.54 -4.48 7.08
CA GLY A 95 -14.26 -5.43 6.23
C GLY A 95 -15.76 -5.13 6.10
N LYS A 96 -16.14 -3.87 6.27
CA LYS A 96 -17.52 -3.36 6.14
C LYS A 96 -17.82 -2.79 4.76
N ALA A 97 -16.79 -2.51 3.96
CA ALA A 97 -16.96 -2.02 2.60
C ALA A 97 -17.34 -3.16 1.65
N THR A 98 -18.33 -2.94 0.80
CA THR A 98 -18.68 -3.83 -0.31
C THR A 98 -17.76 -3.57 -1.49
N ASP A 99 -17.42 -4.60 -2.27
CA ASP A 99 -16.65 -4.42 -3.50
C ASP A 99 -17.42 -3.56 -4.50
N GLY A 100 -16.90 -2.37 -4.76
CA GLY A 100 -17.52 -1.34 -5.62
C GLY A 100 -16.57 -0.94 -6.75
N GLU A 101 -17.14 -0.67 -7.93
CA GLU A 101 -16.49 -0.18 -9.17
C GLU A 101 -15.12 -0.80 -9.54
N GLY A 102 -14.83 -2.03 -9.10
CA GLY A 102 -13.54 -2.68 -9.39
C GLY A 102 -12.32 -1.95 -8.81
N THR A 103 -12.51 -1.15 -7.74
CA THR A 103 -11.42 -0.46 -7.03
C THR A 103 -10.91 -1.24 -5.82
N SER A 104 -11.51 -2.39 -5.52
CA SER A 104 -11.13 -3.28 -4.43
C SER A 104 -11.43 -4.73 -4.77
N CYS A 105 -10.89 -5.64 -3.97
CA CYS A 105 -11.32 -7.02 -3.95
C CYS A 105 -11.09 -7.64 -2.57
N GLY A 106 -12.07 -8.42 -2.11
CA GLY A 106 -11.93 -9.26 -0.93
C GLY A 106 -12.00 -8.50 0.39
N ARG A 107 -12.01 -9.25 1.49
CA ARG A 107 -12.13 -8.72 2.85
C ARG A 107 -10.85 -9.00 3.63
N PRO A 108 -10.23 -8.01 4.28
CA PRO A 108 -9.09 -8.26 5.16
C PRO A 108 -9.52 -9.01 6.43
N PRO A 109 -8.62 -9.78 7.06
CA PRO A 109 -8.86 -10.33 8.38
C PRO A 109 -8.91 -9.23 9.45
N GLU A 110 -9.52 -9.52 10.60
CA GLU A 110 -9.74 -8.55 11.69
C GLU A 110 -8.43 -7.99 12.26
N ALA A 111 -7.43 -8.86 12.45
CA ALA A 111 -6.05 -8.48 12.68
C ALA A 111 -5.26 -8.77 11.40
N CYS A 112 -4.71 -7.74 10.78
CA CYS A 112 -4.04 -7.87 9.48
C CYS A 112 -2.69 -7.15 9.44
N VAL A 113 -1.76 -7.73 8.68
CA VAL A 113 -0.56 -7.06 8.21
C VAL A 113 -0.90 -6.30 6.93
N LEU A 114 -0.82 -4.98 7.01
CA LEU A 114 -1.12 -4.07 5.91
C LEU A 114 0.13 -3.76 5.08
N ASN A 115 0.10 -4.09 3.79
CA ASN A 115 1.03 -3.53 2.83
C ASN A 115 0.48 -2.19 2.32
N VAL A 116 1.29 -1.13 2.40
CA VAL A 116 0.95 0.19 1.86
C VAL A 116 1.91 0.49 0.73
N ALA A 117 1.37 0.70 -0.46
CA ALA A 117 2.14 0.95 -1.67
C ALA A 117 1.48 2.03 -2.53
N GLY A 118 2.16 2.45 -3.59
CA GLY A 118 1.61 3.48 -4.46
C GLY A 118 2.62 4.03 -5.45
N SER A 119 2.20 5.08 -6.15
CA SER A 119 3.03 5.83 -7.09
C SER A 119 4.17 6.54 -6.37
N ARG A 120 5.27 6.77 -7.09
CA ARG A 120 6.48 7.40 -6.52
C ARG A 120 6.32 8.90 -6.37
N GLU A 121 6.97 9.48 -5.36
CA GLU A 121 7.05 10.93 -5.14
C GLU A 121 7.60 11.68 -6.36
N ARG A 122 8.63 11.12 -7.02
CA ARG A 122 9.21 11.69 -8.25
C ARG A 122 8.19 11.87 -9.39
N GLU A 123 7.19 10.99 -9.44
CA GLU A 123 6.12 11.01 -10.45
C GLU A 123 4.89 11.80 -9.96
N ASN A 124 4.73 11.93 -8.63
CA ASN A 124 3.54 12.46 -7.97
C ASN A 124 3.91 13.30 -6.74
N SER A 125 4.30 14.56 -6.96
CA SER A 125 4.75 15.46 -5.89
C SER A 125 3.74 15.61 -4.74
N GLY A 126 4.20 15.41 -3.51
CA GLY A 126 3.46 15.45 -2.26
C GLY A 126 2.63 14.21 -1.95
N ILE A 127 2.78 13.11 -2.70
CA ILE A 127 2.00 11.89 -2.46
C ILE A 127 2.41 11.23 -1.14
N GLU A 128 3.70 11.22 -0.80
CA GLU A 128 4.19 10.60 0.44
C GLU A 128 3.59 11.28 1.68
N ALA A 129 3.63 12.62 1.72
CA ALA A 129 3.06 13.40 2.81
C ALA A 129 1.54 13.20 2.94
N THR A 130 0.85 13.14 1.81
CA THR A 130 -0.61 12.92 1.75
C THR A 130 -0.98 11.53 2.29
N VAL A 131 -0.28 10.48 1.82
CA VAL A 131 -0.51 9.11 2.26
C VAL A 131 -0.22 8.96 3.74
N MET A 132 0.90 9.51 4.22
CA MET A 132 1.24 9.47 5.64
C MET A 132 0.13 10.09 6.51
N ALA A 133 -0.35 11.27 6.13
CA ALA A 133 -1.38 11.96 6.90
C ALA A 133 -2.74 11.21 6.86
N LEU A 134 -3.13 10.65 5.71
CA LEU A 134 -4.34 9.83 5.59
C LEU A 134 -4.27 8.57 6.44
N MET A 135 -3.12 7.88 6.40
CA MET A 135 -2.92 6.65 7.16
C MET A 135 -2.93 6.92 8.66
N CYS A 136 -2.28 7.99 9.13
CA CYS A 136 -2.35 8.40 10.54
C CYS A 136 -3.80 8.66 10.98
N ALA A 137 -4.54 9.47 10.22
CA ALA A 137 -5.92 9.78 10.54
C ALA A 137 -6.84 8.54 10.52
N GLY A 138 -6.66 7.65 9.55
CA GLY A 138 -7.40 6.38 9.47
C GLY A 138 -7.08 5.43 10.63
N ILE A 139 -5.80 5.28 10.98
CA ILE A 139 -5.36 4.45 12.11
C ILE A 139 -5.91 4.98 13.42
N ASP A 140 -5.96 6.30 13.61
CA ASP A 140 -6.55 6.89 14.82
C ASP A 140 -8.05 6.60 14.92
N ARG A 141 -8.78 6.56 13.81
CA ARG A 141 -10.19 6.12 13.79
C ARG A 141 -10.39 4.63 14.03
N LEU A 142 -9.40 3.79 13.79
CA LEU A 142 -9.49 2.35 14.05
C LEU A 142 -9.26 2.00 15.52
N LYS A 143 -8.70 2.91 16.32
CA LYS A 143 -8.48 2.71 17.77
C LYS A 143 -9.73 3.00 18.61
N HIS A 144 -10.79 3.54 18.00
CA HIS A 144 -12.05 3.94 18.62
C HIS A 144 -13.21 3.12 18.04
#